data_AF-A0A356ZBT7-F1
#
_entry.id   AF-A0A356ZBT7-F1
#
_cell.length_a   1.000
_cell.length_b   1.000
_cell.length_c   1.000
_cell.angle_alpha   90.00
_cell.angle_beta   90.00
_cell.angle_gamma   90.00
#
_symmetry.space_group_name_H-M   'P 1'
#
loop_
_entity.id
_entity.type
_entity.pdbx_description
1 polymer ?
#
loop_
_entity_poly.entity_id
_entity_poly.type
_entity_poly.pdbx_seq_one_letter_code
_entity_poly.pdbx_strand_id
1 'polypeptide(L)'
;MNSLEEFIHKLNFKKAAIAYVIISGLLLLLCFSVIAYVSRDKIAMVIDYARISEHFAKEGVNDRLKTELQKLASDSKDINNVVVLDEDNTVIFKANQNLIGARTKLKLMPYAAGSGYLQDRNYPDHLFKVVKAENLILNKDYIPNDLHLSQVVNDELSYETDFSTKEVYLLNYLINRSTRSKVLLIRTATPIPLAEKLLETTGTLLGLMLAIYWIGLALWVYQDARRKKVNASLWGLLTLITNLAGLLVYLIYKQNNLICFKCGALQSKFSSFCSNCGTEINESCPHCQAMISKGDIYCTRCGVKLGEILGGNKK
;
A
#
# COMPACT_ATOMS: atom_id res chain seq x y z
N MET A 1 -41.18 6.03 7.66
CA MET A 1 -39.89 5.54 8.20
C MET A 1 -39.34 4.60 7.15
N ASN A 2 -38.23 4.96 6.51
CA ASN A 2 -37.74 4.25 5.32
C ASN A 2 -36.97 2.98 5.73
N SER A 3 -36.96 1.95 4.87
CA SER A 3 -36.27 0.67 5.12
C SER A 3 -34.80 0.83 5.56
N LEU A 4 -34.12 1.85 5.01
CA LEU A 4 -32.75 2.21 5.34
C LEU A 4 -32.58 2.72 6.80
N GLU A 5 -33.57 3.45 7.33
CA GLU A 5 -33.52 3.96 8.70
C GLU A 5 -33.70 2.84 9.72
N GLU A 6 -34.54 1.84 9.38
CA GLU A 6 -34.76 0.66 10.22
C GLU A 6 -33.51 -0.23 10.28
N PHE A 7 -32.83 -0.40 9.14
CA PHE A 7 -31.56 -1.13 9.06
C PHE A 7 -30.46 -0.48 9.92
N ILE A 8 -30.27 0.84 9.78
CA ILE A 8 -29.29 1.58 10.60
C ILE A 8 -29.60 1.45 12.10
N HIS A 9 -30.89 1.44 12.47
CA HIS A 9 -31.30 1.34 13.87
C HIS A 9 -30.89 0.01 14.52
N LYS A 10 -30.96 -1.10 13.77
CA LYS A 10 -30.62 -2.45 14.28
C LYS A 10 -29.11 -2.68 14.41
N LEU A 11 -28.29 -1.88 13.72
CA LEU A 11 -26.84 -2.01 13.72
C LEU A 11 -26.20 -1.56 15.05
N ASN A 12 -25.48 -2.49 15.69
CA ASN A 12 -24.58 -2.16 16.79
C ASN A 12 -23.21 -1.76 16.22
N PHE A 13 -23.02 -0.46 16.00
CA PHE A 13 -21.82 0.07 15.37
C PHE A 13 -20.51 -0.29 16.08
N LYS A 14 -20.52 -0.49 17.41
CA LYS A 14 -19.31 -0.94 18.13
C LYS A 14 -18.92 -2.35 17.68
N LYS A 15 -19.88 -3.27 17.63
CA LYS A 15 -19.64 -4.65 17.16
C LYS A 15 -19.30 -4.67 15.66
N ALA A 16 -19.98 -3.86 14.86
CA ALA A 16 -19.73 -3.75 13.42
C ALA A 16 -18.32 -3.22 13.12
N ALA A 17 -17.85 -2.20 13.84
CA ALA A 17 -16.50 -1.66 13.68
C ALA A 17 -15.43 -2.70 14.05
N ILE A 18 -15.62 -3.43 15.16
CA ILE A 18 -14.70 -4.50 15.58
C ILE A 18 -14.65 -5.60 14.51
N ALA A 19 -15.81 -6.06 14.04
CA ALA A 19 -15.89 -7.07 13.00
C ALA A 19 -15.22 -6.61 11.69
N TYR A 20 -15.45 -5.36 11.27
CA TYR A 20 -14.81 -4.77 10.10
C TYR A 20 -13.28 -4.79 10.21
N VAL A 21 -12.72 -4.37 11.36
CA VAL A 21 -11.26 -4.33 11.56
C VAL A 21 -10.66 -5.75 11.51
N ILE A 22 -11.30 -6.72 12.17
CA ILE A 22 -10.82 -8.12 12.19
C ILE A 22 -10.87 -8.73 10.79
N ILE A 23 -12.03 -8.62 10.11
CA ILE A 23 -12.23 -9.20 8.77
C ILE A 23 -11.26 -8.56 7.77
N SER A 24 -11.12 -7.23 7.81
CA SER A 24 -10.19 -6.52 6.91
C SER A 24 -8.74 -6.91 7.18
N GLY A 25 -8.33 -7.02 8.45
CA GLY A 25 -6.99 -7.47 8.82
C GLY A 25 -6.69 -8.89 8.34
N LEU A 26 -7.62 -9.83 8.53
CA LEU A 26 -7.48 -11.21 8.06
C LEU A 26 -7.38 -11.29 6.53
N LEU A 27 -8.22 -10.55 5.82
CA LEU A 27 -8.20 -10.50 4.36
C LEU A 27 -6.89 -9.91 3.82
N LEU A 28 -6.38 -8.85 4.44
CA LEU A 28 -5.09 -8.27 4.07
C LEU A 28 -3.94 -9.25 4.30
N LEU A 29 -3.91 -9.93 5.45
CA LEU A 29 -2.90 -10.95 5.74
C LEU A 29 -2.95 -12.10 4.72
N LEU A 30 -4.15 -12.52 4.32
CA LEU A 30 -4.32 -13.53 3.27
C LEU A 30 -3.79 -13.03 1.92
N CYS A 31 -4.13 -11.82 1.50
CA CYS A 31 -3.58 -11.21 0.28
C CYS A 31 -2.05 -11.15 0.30
N PHE A 32 -1.45 -10.66 1.39
CA PHE A 32 0.00 -10.60 1.55
C PHE A 32 0.64 -12.00 1.49
N SER A 33 0.03 -12.99 2.12
CA SER A 33 0.53 -14.37 2.12
C SER A 33 0.52 -14.98 0.72
N VAL A 34 -0.56 -14.76 -0.03
CA VAL A 34 -0.67 -15.23 -1.42
C VAL A 34 0.36 -14.54 -2.32
N ILE A 35 0.51 -13.21 -2.21
CA ILE A 35 1.52 -12.46 -2.96
C ILE A 35 2.93 -12.98 -2.64
N ALA A 36 3.25 -13.17 -1.36
CA ALA A 36 4.55 -13.68 -0.93
C ALA A 36 4.81 -15.10 -1.43
N TYR A 37 3.80 -15.97 -1.43
CA TYR A 37 3.90 -17.34 -1.92
C TYR A 37 4.15 -17.38 -3.43
N VAL A 38 3.37 -16.63 -4.21
CA VAL A 38 3.45 -16.62 -5.68
C VAL A 38 4.74 -15.96 -6.17
N SER A 39 5.25 -14.95 -5.46
CA SER A 39 6.50 -14.25 -5.80
C SER A 39 7.76 -14.88 -5.20
N ARG A 40 7.64 -15.96 -4.43
CA ARG A 40 8.73 -16.58 -3.67
C ARG A 40 9.99 -16.85 -4.51
N ASP A 41 9.81 -17.48 -5.67
CA ASP A 41 10.95 -17.88 -6.52
C ASP A 41 11.68 -16.66 -7.09
N LYS A 42 10.91 -15.61 -7.45
CA LYS A 42 11.48 -14.35 -7.95
C LYS A 42 12.23 -13.61 -6.83
N ILE A 43 11.67 -13.59 -5.61
CA ILE A 43 12.33 -13.01 -4.44
C ILE A 43 13.65 -13.73 -4.15
N ALA A 44 13.65 -15.07 -4.17
CA ALA A 44 14.85 -15.87 -3.96
C ALA A 44 15.93 -15.54 -5.01
N MET A 45 15.57 -15.47 -6.29
CA MET A 45 16.48 -15.09 -7.38
C MET A 45 17.15 -13.74 -7.14
N VAL A 46 16.42 -12.73 -6.66
CA VAL A 46 17.00 -11.40 -6.37
C VAL A 46 17.97 -11.41 -5.22
N ILE A 47 17.63 -12.12 -4.16
CA ILE A 47 18.49 -12.26 -2.98
C ILE A 47 19.79 -12.94 -3.39
N ASP A 48 19.71 -14.03 -4.16
CA ASP A 48 20.89 -14.76 -4.60
C ASP A 48 21.72 -13.93 -5.60
N TYR A 49 21.10 -13.19 -6.51
CA TYR A 49 21.80 -12.25 -7.40
C TYR A 49 22.54 -11.14 -6.62
N ALA A 50 21.90 -10.56 -5.60
CA ALA A 50 22.52 -9.54 -4.76
C ALA A 50 23.74 -10.09 -4.00
N ARG A 51 23.62 -11.31 -3.44
CA ARG A 51 24.73 -12.00 -2.77
C ARG A 51 25.90 -12.25 -3.72
N ILE A 52 25.60 -12.75 -4.93
CA ILE A 52 26.59 -13.00 -5.99
C ILE A 52 27.29 -11.70 -6.40
N SER A 53 26.53 -10.60 -6.54
CA SER A 53 27.08 -9.29 -6.87
C SER A 53 28.10 -8.81 -5.83
N GLU A 54 27.79 -8.98 -4.54
CA GLU A 54 28.69 -8.58 -3.46
C GLU A 54 29.95 -9.45 -3.42
N HIS A 55 29.80 -10.77 -3.55
CA HIS A 55 30.91 -11.72 -3.56
C HIS A 55 31.83 -11.51 -4.76
N PHE A 56 31.26 -11.34 -5.96
CA PHE A 56 32.02 -11.06 -7.18
C PHE A 56 32.79 -9.72 -7.12
N ALA A 57 32.23 -8.71 -6.46
CA ALA A 57 32.91 -7.42 -6.27
C ALA A 57 34.12 -7.53 -5.33
N LYS A 58 34.04 -8.38 -4.28
CA LYS A 58 35.11 -8.54 -3.29
C LYS A 58 36.20 -9.52 -3.72
N GLU A 59 35.81 -10.69 -4.23
CA GLU A 59 36.72 -11.82 -4.44
C GLU A 59 37.01 -12.11 -5.93
N GLY A 60 36.25 -11.51 -6.86
CA GLY A 60 36.38 -11.79 -8.29
C GLY A 60 35.86 -13.18 -8.66
N VAL A 61 36.41 -13.77 -9.72
CA VAL A 61 35.99 -15.09 -10.21
C VAL A 61 36.74 -16.18 -9.44
N ASN A 62 36.02 -16.93 -8.61
CA ASN A 62 36.53 -18.09 -7.89
C ASN A 62 35.57 -19.29 -8.03
N ASP A 63 35.95 -20.46 -7.54
CA ASP A 63 35.11 -21.68 -7.67
C ASP A 63 33.83 -21.60 -6.83
N ARG A 64 33.84 -20.83 -5.75
CA ARG A 64 32.65 -20.54 -4.94
C ARG A 64 31.61 -19.75 -5.74
N LEU A 65 32.03 -18.71 -6.47
CA LEU A 65 31.18 -17.92 -7.34
C LEU A 65 30.58 -18.79 -8.45
N LYS A 66 31.40 -19.65 -9.08
CA LYS A 66 30.91 -20.60 -10.10
C LYS A 66 29.80 -21.51 -9.54
N THR A 67 29.98 -21.98 -8.30
CA THR A 67 28.98 -22.81 -7.62
C THR A 67 27.70 -22.02 -7.31
N GLU A 68 27.81 -20.78 -6.83
CA GLU A 68 26.66 -19.90 -6.58
C GLU A 68 25.90 -19.56 -7.87
N LEU A 69 26.62 -19.29 -8.97
CA LEU A 69 26.05 -19.04 -10.29
C LEU A 69 25.37 -20.28 -10.87
N GLN A 70 25.95 -21.46 -10.69
CA GLN A 70 25.34 -22.73 -11.10
C GLN A 70 24.02 -22.96 -10.36
N LYS A 71 24.03 -22.75 -9.03
CA LYS A 71 22.84 -22.87 -8.20
C LYS A 71 21.75 -21.89 -8.63
N LEU A 72 22.09 -20.61 -8.80
CA LEU A 72 21.14 -19.58 -9.27
C LEU A 72 20.49 -20.00 -10.59
N ALA A 73 21.28 -20.49 -11.55
CA ALA A 73 20.79 -20.93 -12.86
C ALA A 73 19.87 -22.16 -12.78
N SER A 74 20.12 -23.08 -11.84
CA SER A 74 19.29 -24.27 -11.65
C SER A 74 18.01 -24.00 -10.87
N ASP A 75 18.05 -23.09 -9.91
CA ASP A 75 16.91 -22.77 -9.03
C ASP A 75 15.86 -21.88 -9.73
N SER A 76 16.24 -21.10 -10.75
CA SER A 76 15.33 -20.19 -11.46
C SER A 76 15.05 -20.62 -12.90
N LYS A 77 13.77 -20.85 -13.20
CA LYS A 77 13.29 -21.18 -14.56
C LYS A 77 13.44 -20.05 -15.57
N ASP A 78 13.62 -18.81 -15.11
CA ASP A 78 13.73 -17.64 -15.98
C ASP A 78 15.11 -17.52 -16.62
N ILE A 79 16.12 -18.19 -16.05
CA ILE A 79 17.51 -18.01 -16.43
C ILE A 79 17.84 -18.96 -17.58
N ASN A 80 17.95 -18.39 -18.79
CA ASN A 80 18.34 -19.15 -19.97
C ASN A 80 19.82 -19.48 -19.94
N ASN A 81 20.66 -18.51 -19.54
CA ASN A 81 22.11 -18.65 -19.54
C ASN A 81 22.77 -17.76 -18.48
N VAL A 82 23.74 -18.33 -17.78
CA VAL A 82 24.76 -17.58 -17.02
C VAL A 82 26.10 -17.78 -17.70
N VAL A 83 26.80 -16.69 -17.98
CA VAL A 83 28.10 -16.72 -18.65
C VAL A 83 29.08 -15.85 -17.89
N VAL A 84 30.25 -16.39 -17.58
CA VAL A 84 31.37 -15.59 -17.06
C VAL A 84 32.41 -15.45 -18.17
N LEU A 85 32.81 -14.20 -18.40
CA LEU A 85 33.78 -13.81 -19.40
C LEU A 85 35.04 -13.28 -18.71
N ASP A 86 36.20 -13.60 -19.30
CA ASP A 86 37.46 -12.94 -18.98
C ASP A 86 37.62 -11.58 -19.69
N GLU A 87 38.80 -10.97 -19.57
CA GLU A 87 39.12 -9.68 -20.21
C GLU A 87 39.00 -9.72 -21.74
N ASP A 88 39.31 -10.85 -22.36
CA ASP A 88 39.25 -11.07 -23.81
C ASP A 88 37.84 -11.42 -24.32
N ASN A 89 36.86 -11.44 -23.41
CA ASN A 89 35.49 -11.93 -23.65
C ASN A 89 35.44 -13.41 -24.05
N THR A 90 36.40 -14.19 -23.58
CA THR A 90 36.42 -15.65 -23.64
C THR A 90 35.61 -16.20 -22.47
N VAL A 91 34.84 -17.23 -22.76
CA VAL A 91 33.94 -17.86 -21.81
C VAL A 91 34.71 -18.78 -20.88
N ILE A 92 34.81 -18.40 -19.60
CA ILE A 92 35.51 -19.17 -18.55
C ILE A 92 34.56 -20.01 -17.69
N PHE A 93 33.27 -19.68 -17.67
CA PHE A 93 32.24 -20.47 -17.00
C PHE A 93 30.88 -20.29 -17.68
N LYS A 94 30.07 -21.36 -17.70
CA LYS A 94 28.69 -21.35 -18.19
C LYS A 94 27.80 -22.18 -17.28
N ALA A 95 26.62 -21.66 -16.97
CA ALA A 95 25.51 -22.44 -16.41
C ALA A 95 24.26 -22.25 -17.28
N ASN A 96 23.51 -23.34 -17.48
CA ASN A 96 22.48 -23.52 -18.50
C ASN A 96 23.02 -23.34 -19.94
N GLN A 97 22.55 -24.13 -20.91
CA GLN A 97 23.08 -24.12 -22.28
C GLN A 97 22.02 -23.81 -23.33
N ASN A 98 20.93 -23.15 -22.93
CA ASN A 98 19.73 -23.03 -23.75
C ASN A 98 19.86 -22.03 -24.91
N LEU A 99 20.73 -21.01 -24.78
CA LEU A 99 20.91 -19.94 -25.77
C LEU A 99 22.33 -19.90 -26.37
N ILE A 100 23.36 -20.01 -25.52
CA ILE A 100 24.76 -19.79 -25.95
C ILE A 100 25.49 -21.10 -26.33
N GLY A 101 24.95 -22.27 -25.95
CA GLY A 101 25.46 -23.59 -26.35
C GLY A 101 26.97 -23.82 -26.10
N ALA A 102 27.66 -24.44 -27.06
CA ALA A 102 29.07 -24.83 -26.96
C ALA A 102 30.08 -23.68 -27.18
N ARG A 103 29.63 -22.44 -27.40
CA ARG A 103 30.51 -21.34 -27.84
C ARG A 103 31.52 -20.90 -26.76
N THR A 104 32.67 -20.39 -27.22
CA THR A 104 33.84 -20.03 -26.41
C THR A 104 34.11 -18.53 -26.31
N LYS A 105 33.47 -17.69 -27.15
CA LYS A 105 33.57 -16.23 -27.10
C LYS A 105 32.19 -15.58 -27.26
N LEU A 106 31.98 -14.46 -26.57
CA LEU A 106 30.75 -13.67 -26.64
C LEU A 106 31.10 -12.18 -26.60
N LYS A 107 30.76 -11.43 -27.64
CA LYS A 107 31.06 -9.99 -27.74
C LYS A 107 29.79 -9.19 -28.01
N LEU A 108 29.25 -8.64 -26.93
CA LEU A 108 28.09 -7.77 -26.95
C LEU A 108 28.47 -6.34 -27.36
N MET A 109 27.82 -5.81 -28.40
CA MET A 109 27.98 -4.45 -28.90
C MET A 109 26.64 -3.71 -28.88
N PRO A 110 26.60 -2.37 -28.71
CA PRO A 110 25.35 -1.62 -28.77
C PRO A 110 24.64 -1.86 -30.11
N TYR A 111 23.35 -2.19 -30.05
CA TYR A 111 22.52 -2.37 -31.24
C TYR A 111 22.23 -1.04 -31.92
N ALA A 112 21.79 -0.05 -31.14
CA ALA A 112 21.55 1.32 -31.58
C ALA A 112 22.01 2.31 -30.50
N ALA A 113 22.42 3.51 -30.89
CA ALA A 113 22.90 4.52 -29.96
C ALA A 113 21.78 4.91 -28.97
N GLY A 114 22.05 4.74 -27.67
CA GLY A 114 21.10 5.12 -26.61
C GLY A 114 19.94 4.15 -26.38
N SER A 115 19.83 3.05 -27.13
CA SER A 115 18.70 2.12 -27.02
C SER A 115 18.74 1.24 -25.77
N GLY A 116 19.91 1.06 -25.15
CA GLY A 116 20.08 0.11 -24.04
C GLY A 116 20.04 -1.37 -24.45
N TYR A 117 19.99 -1.65 -25.77
CA TYR A 117 20.06 -2.99 -26.33
C TYR A 117 21.48 -3.33 -26.78
N LEU A 118 21.91 -4.55 -26.50
CA LEU A 118 23.16 -5.12 -26.96
C LEU A 118 22.90 -6.29 -27.90
N GLN A 119 23.82 -6.52 -28.84
CA GLN A 119 23.77 -7.61 -29.79
C GLN A 119 25.16 -8.21 -30.00
N ASP A 120 25.22 -9.52 -30.26
CA ASP A 120 26.43 -10.18 -30.76
C ASP A 120 26.33 -10.32 -32.29
N ARG A 121 27.40 -9.99 -33.02
CA ARG A 121 27.42 -10.11 -34.49
C ARG A 121 27.20 -11.54 -34.98
N ASN A 122 27.56 -12.53 -34.17
CA ASN A 122 27.37 -13.94 -34.47
C ASN A 122 25.96 -14.43 -34.16
N TYR A 123 25.08 -13.53 -33.67
CA TYR A 123 23.72 -13.81 -33.25
C TYR A 123 22.78 -12.64 -33.59
N PRO A 124 22.56 -12.37 -34.89
CA PRO A 124 21.80 -11.21 -35.36
C PRO A 124 20.31 -11.27 -35.01
N ASP A 125 19.79 -12.46 -34.70
CA ASP A 125 18.36 -12.67 -34.44
C ASP A 125 17.95 -12.39 -32.98
N HIS A 126 18.92 -12.09 -32.10
CA HIS A 126 18.63 -11.91 -30.69
C HIS A 126 19.24 -10.62 -30.13
N LEU A 127 18.48 -10.01 -29.24
CA LEU A 127 18.78 -8.74 -28.62
C LEU A 127 18.76 -8.87 -27.11
N PHE A 128 19.70 -8.19 -26.46
CA PHE A 128 19.89 -8.22 -25.03
C PHE A 128 19.59 -6.84 -24.45
N LYS A 129 18.42 -6.67 -23.84
CA LYS A 129 18.04 -5.44 -23.13
C LYS A 129 18.76 -5.39 -21.79
N VAL A 130 19.56 -4.35 -21.57
CA VAL A 130 20.29 -4.18 -20.31
C VAL A 130 19.31 -3.81 -19.19
N VAL A 131 19.29 -4.61 -18.12
CA VAL A 131 18.47 -4.37 -16.93
C VAL A 131 19.38 -4.15 -15.72
N LYS A 132 19.18 -3.03 -15.03
CA LYS A 132 19.89 -2.72 -13.78
C LYS A 132 19.47 -3.65 -12.66
N ALA A 133 20.36 -3.85 -11.69
CA ALA A 133 20.11 -4.71 -10.52
C ALA A 133 18.88 -4.29 -9.70
N GLU A 134 18.58 -3.00 -9.62
CA GLU A 134 17.40 -2.45 -8.93
C GLU A 134 16.06 -2.86 -9.58
N ASN A 135 16.08 -3.21 -10.87
CA ASN A 135 14.90 -3.54 -11.68
C ASN A 135 14.76 -5.05 -11.88
N LEU A 136 15.29 -5.86 -10.95
CA LEU A 136 15.32 -7.31 -11.09
C LEU A 136 13.93 -7.98 -10.97
N ILE A 137 13.05 -7.44 -10.10
CA ILE A 137 11.64 -7.88 -9.90
C ILE A 137 10.65 -6.78 -10.30
N LEU A 138 10.92 -5.54 -9.92
CA LEU A 138 9.98 -4.41 -10.04
C LEU A 138 10.35 -3.50 -11.21
N ASN A 139 10.59 -4.09 -12.38
CA ASN A 139 10.54 -3.31 -13.60
C ASN A 139 9.09 -3.28 -14.09
N LYS A 140 8.67 -2.17 -14.69
CA LYS A 140 7.38 -2.05 -15.39
C LYS A 140 7.19 -3.19 -16.42
N ASP A 141 8.30 -3.77 -16.88
CA ASP A 141 8.40 -4.94 -17.77
C ASP A 141 7.90 -6.29 -17.17
N TYR A 142 7.68 -6.41 -15.86
CA TYR A 142 7.21 -7.65 -15.20
C TYR A 142 5.74 -7.63 -14.74
N ILE A 143 5.06 -6.48 -14.85
CA ILE A 143 3.63 -6.37 -14.57
C ILE A 143 2.90 -6.62 -15.90
N PRO A 144 2.12 -7.71 -16.05
CA PRO A 144 1.38 -7.94 -17.26
C PRO A 144 0.30 -6.85 -17.36
N ASN A 145 0.48 -5.89 -18.28
CA ASN A 145 -0.32 -6.00 -19.48
C ASN A 145 0.52 -6.84 -20.43
N ASP A 146 0.10 -8.07 -20.58
CA ASP A 146 0.38 -8.87 -21.75
C ASP A 146 0.45 -7.99 -23.03
N LEU A 147 1.34 -8.36 -23.94
CA LEU A 147 1.41 -7.83 -25.31
C LEU A 147 2.31 -6.61 -25.64
N HIS A 148 3.02 -5.95 -24.71
CA HIS A 148 3.77 -4.72 -25.10
C HIS A 148 5.25 -4.62 -24.72
N LEU A 149 6.00 -5.69 -24.40
CA LEU A 149 7.47 -5.54 -24.51
C LEU A 149 7.84 -5.30 -25.99
N SER A 150 7.17 -5.95 -26.95
CA SER A 150 7.31 -5.62 -28.36
C SER A 150 6.77 -4.24 -28.72
N GLN A 151 5.75 -3.74 -28.02
CA GLN A 151 5.06 -2.49 -28.39
C GLN A 151 5.65 -1.24 -27.73
N VAL A 152 6.07 -1.30 -26.47
CA VAL A 152 6.92 -0.26 -25.83
C VAL A 152 8.24 -0.15 -26.59
N VAL A 153 8.75 -1.28 -27.09
CA VAL A 153 9.98 -1.30 -27.88
C VAL A 153 9.76 -0.89 -29.33
N ASN A 154 8.60 -1.20 -29.93
CA ASN A 154 8.18 -0.58 -31.19
C ASN A 154 8.01 0.93 -31.03
N ASP A 155 7.57 1.45 -29.89
CA ASP A 155 7.45 2.90 -29.69
C ASP A 155 8.82 3.56 -29.54
N GLU A 156 9.76 2.96 -28.78
CA GLU A 156 11.14 3.46 -28.61
C GLU A 156 12.01 3.32 -29.87
N LEU A 157 11.80 2.26 -30.67
CA LEU A 157 12.58 1.94 -31.88
C LEU A 157 11.74 1.92 -33.17
N SER A 158 10.66 2.70 -33.22
CA SER A 158 9.68 2.78 -34.32
C SER A 158 10.26 2.99 -35.73
N TYR A 159 11.52 3.41 -35.84
CA TYR A 159 12.22 3.66 -37.09
C TYR A 159 13.14 2.52 -37.55
N GLU A 160 13.39 1.51 -36.70
CA GLU A 160 14.28 0.38 -36.98
C GLU A 160 13.48 -0.81 -37.55
N THR A 161 13.50 -0.98 -38.87
CA THR A 161 12.66 -1.92 -39.63
C THR A 161 12.90 -3.41 -39.36
N ASP A 162 13.99 -3.77 -38.67
CA ASP A 162 14.42 -5.15 -38.41
C ASP A 162 14.30 -5.55 -36.92
N PHE A 163 13.66 -4.72 -36.09
CA PHE A 163 13.49 -5.04 -34.68
C PHE A 163 12.38 -6.07 -34.43
N SER A 164 11.28 -6.00 -35.19
CA SER A 164 10.07 -6.82 -35.00
C SER A 164 10.28 -8.33 -35.22
N THR A 165 11.39 -8.71 -35.84
CA THR A 165 11.79 -10.09 -36.15
C THR A 165 12.73 -10.69 -35.10
N LYS A 166 13.23 -9.89 -34.15
CA LYS A 166 14.28 -10.31 -33.19
C LYS A 166 13.71 -10.73 -31.85
N GLU A 167 14.29 -11.77 -31.27
CA GLU A 167 13.95 -12.22 -29.92
C GLU A 167 14.69 -11.38 -28.86
N VAL A 168 13.94 -10.83 -27.90
CA VAL A 168 14.49 -9.97 -26.85
C VAL A 168 14.67 -10.74 -25.54
N TYR A 169 15.89 -10.73 -25.01
CA TYR A 169 16.24 -11.23 -23.68
C TYR A 169 16.61 -10.09 -22.76
N LEU A 170 16.39 -10.29 -21.46
CA LEU A 170 16.90 -9.39 -20.44
C LEU A 170 18.32 -9.80 -20.06
N LEU A 171 19.20 -8.82 -19.96
CA LEU A 171 20.59 -9.00 -19.60
C LEU A 171 20.90 -8.20 -18.34
N ASN A 172 21.28 -8.92 -17.29
CA ASN A 172 21.95 -8.32 -16.14
C ASN A 172 23.43 -8.63 -16.23
N TYR A 173 24.26 -7.65 -15.89
CA TYR A 173 25.70 -7.82 -15.97
C TYR A 173 26.38 -7.29 -14.71
N LEU A 174 27.46 -7.95 -14.33
CA LEU A 174 28.36 -7.52 -13.27
C LEU A 174 29.75 -7.37 -13.90
N ILE A 175 30.48 -6.31 -13.52
CA ILE A 175 31.84 -6.08 -14.00
C ILE A 175 32.75 -5.92 -12.79
N ASN A 176 33.79 -6.74 -12.72
CA ASN A 176 34.84 -6.52 -11.75
C ASN A 176 35.93 -5.65 -12.39
N ARG A 177 36.19 -4.48 -11.81
CA ARG A 177 37.13 -3.50 -12.36
C ARG A 177 38.60 -3.92 -12.26
N SER A 178 38.97 -4.75 -11.29
CA SER A 178 40.37 -5.18 -11.11
C SER A 178 40.77 -6.26 -12.11
N THR A 179 39.90 -7.25 -12.32
CA THR A 179 40.16 -8.40 -13.21
C THR A 179 39.60 -8.21 -14.63
N ARG A 180 38.82 -7.15 -14.88
CA ARG A 180 38.05 -6.90 -16.11
C ARG A 180 37.11 -8.05 -16.51
N SER A 181 36.90 -9.01 -15.62
CA SER A 181 35.97 -10.11 -15.80
C SER A 181 34.53 -9.62 -15.72
N LYS A 182 33.64 -10.32 -16.44
CA LYS A 182 32.22 -9.97 -16.53
C LYS A 182 31.38 -11.20 -16.23
N VAL A 183 30.34 -11.02 -15.42
CA VAL A 183 29.27 -12.02 -15.27
C VAL A 183 28.07 -11.51 -16.03
N LEU A 184 27.54 -12.32 -16.94
CA LEU A 184 26.36 -12.03 -17.74
C LEU A 184 25.27 -13.03 -17.36
N LEU A 185 24.13 -12.49 -16.94
CA LEU A 185 22.92 -13.24 -16.62
C LEU A 185 21.88 -12.92 -17.70
N ILE A 186 21.60 -13.90 -18.54
CA ILE A 186 20.64 -13.80 -19.64
C ILE A 186 19.38 -14.55 -19.23
N ARG A 187 18.25 -13.85 -19.30
CA ARG A 187 16.95 -14.37 -18.85
C ARG A 187 15.81 -13.92 -19.74
N THR A 188 14.73 -14.69 -19.72
CA THR A 188 13.43 -14.29 -20.26
C THR A 188 12.54 -13.74 -19.16
N ALA A 189 11.71 -12.74 -19.48
CA ALA A 189 10.70 -12.25 -18.56
C ALA A 189 9.48 -13.19 -18.57
N THR A 190 9.50 -14.24 -17.75
CA THR A 190 8.26 -15.01 -17.54
C THR A 190 7.37 -14.22 -16.57
N PRO A 191 6.12 -13.89 -16.96
CA PRO A 191 5.23 -13.16 -16.07
C PRO A 191 4.95 -14.00 -14.82
N ILE A 192 4.83 -13.34 -13.68
CA ILE A 192 4.43 -14.00 -12.45
C ILE A 192 3.01 -14.55 -12.68
N PRO A 193 2.78 -15.86 -12.53
CA PRO A 193 1.47 -16.42 -12.78
C PRO A 193 0.45 -15.75 -11.87
N LEU A 194 -0.68 -15.33 -12.43
CA LEU A 194 -1.78 -14.71 -11.69
C LEU A 194 -1.51 -13.31 -11.11
N ALA A 195 -0.36 -12.68 -11.37
CA ALA A 195 -0.02 -11.40 -10.73
C ALA A 195 -0.98 -10.25 -11.07
N GLU A 196 -1.41 -10.14 -12.33
CA GLU A 196 -2.37 -9.13 -12.78
C GLU A 196 -3.71 -9.29 -12.05
N LYS A 197 -4.28 -10.49 -12.08
CA LYS A 197 -5.52 -10.81 -11.34
C LYS A 197 -5.38 -10.57 -9.85
N LEU A 198 -4.23 -10.90 -9.25
CA LEU A 198 -3.95 -10.64 -7.83
C LEU A 198 -3.90 -9.14 -7.53
N LEU A 199 -3.30 -8.34 -8.40
CA LEU A 199 -3.22 -6.88 -8.24
C LEU A 199 -4.59 -6.23 -8.36
N GLU A 200 -5.36 -6.61 -9.38
CA GLU A 200 -6.73 -6.12 -9.60
C GLU A 200 -7.67 -6.49 -8.45
N THR A 201 -7.65 -7.77 -8.04
CA THR A 201 -8.50 -8.24 -6.94
C THR A 201 -8.12 -7.60 -5.61
N THR A 202 -6.82 -7.48 -5.32
CA THR A 202 -6.33 -6.80 -4.11
C THR A 202 -6.72 -5.32 -4.13
N GLY A 203 -6.58 -4.64 -5.27
CA GLY A 203 -6.98 -3.24 -5.43
C GLY A 203 -8.49 -3.04 -5.25
N THR A 204 -9.30 -3.91 -5.86
CA THR A 204 -10.77 -3.89 -5.72
C THR A 204 -11.20 -4.13 -4.28
N LEU A 205 -10.57 -5.10 -3.61
CA LEU A 205 -10.84 -5.43 -2.22
C LEU A 205 -10.49 -4.27 -1.29
N LEU A 206 -9.32 -3.65 -1.48
CA LEU A 206 -8.89 -2.46 -0.75
C LEU A 206 -9.85 -1.28 -0.96
N GLY A 207 -10.26 -1.05 -2.20
CA GLY A 207 -11.24 -0.01 -2.55
C GLY A 207 -12.58 -0.23 -1.85
N LEU A 208 -13.07 -1.48 -1.83
CA LEU A 208 -14.31 -1.85 -1.15
C LEU A 208 -14.20 -1.69 0.37
N MET A 209 -13.09 -2.10 0.98
CA MET A 209 -12.84 -1.86 2.40
C MET A 209 -12.87 -0.37 2.73
N LEU A 210 -12.16 0.45 1.94
CA LEU A 210 -12.13 1.90 2.12
C LEU A 210 -13.53 2.52 1.99
N ALA A 211 -14.32 2.09 1.00
CA ALA A 211 -15.69 2.56 0.82
C ALA A 211 -16.60 2.19 2.01
N ILE A 212 -16.51 0.95 2.51
CA ILE A 212 -17.26 0.50 3.70
C ILE A 212 -16.87 1.33 4.92
N TYR A 213 -15.57 1.57 5.12
CA TYR A 213 -15.09 2.45 6.19
C TYR A 213 -15.66 3.86 6.06
N TRP A 214 -15.58 4.44 4.86
CA TRP A 214 -15.98 5.81 4.58
C TRP A 214 -17.48 6.03 4.87
N ILE A 215 -18.32 5.13 4.34
CA ILE A 215 -19.76 5.16 4.54
C ILE A 215 -20.11 4.79 5.99
N GLY A 216 -19.47 3.76 6.54
CA GLY A 216 -19.70 3.29 7.90
C GLY A 216 -19.43 4.36 8.95
N LEU A 217 -18.36 5.15 8.77
CA LEU A 217 -18.04 6.27 9.64
C LEU A 217 -19.11 7.36 9.58
N ALA A 218 -19.53 7.76 8.38
CA ALA A 218 -20.57 8.77 8.20
C ALA A 218 -21.92 8.31 8.79
N LEU A 219 -22.29 7.04 8.60
CA LEU A 219 -23.49 6.44 9.18
C LEU A 219 -23.42 6.37 10.70
N TRP A 220 -22.25 6.10 11.27
CA TRP A 220 -22.04 6.13 12.71
C TRP A 220 -22.27 7.53 13.28
N VAL A 221 -21.67 8.56 12.68
CA VAL A 221 -21.88 9.96 13.08
C VAL A 221 -23.35 10.35 12.94
N TYR A 222 -23.98 10.00 11.81
CA TYR A 222 -25.41 10.23 11.59
C TYR A 222 -26.27 9.64 12.71
N GLN A 223 -26.04 8.38 13.07
CA GLN A 223 -26.82 7.73 14.12
C GLN A 223 -26.52 8.33 15.51
N ASP A 224 -25.25 8.64 15.81
CA ASP A 224 -24.85 9.25 17.09
C ASP A 224 -25.45 10.66 17.27
N ALA A 225 -25.54 11.43 16.17
CA ALA A 225 -26.17 12.75 16.11
C ALA A 225 -27.69 12.65 16.26
N ARG A 226 -28.33 11.68 15.58
CA ARG A 226 -29.77 11.41 15.71
C ARG A 226 -30.15 11.02 17.13
N ARG A 227 -29.39 10.15 17.80
CA ARG A 227 -29.60 9.78 19.21
C ARG A 227 -29.51 10.98 20.15
N LYS A 228 -28.72 12.00 19.77
CA LYS A 228 -28.58 13.27 20.48
C LYS A 228 -29.58 14.35 20.08
N LYS A 229 -30.53 14.03 19.19
CA LYS A 229 -31.58 14.94 18.72
C LYS A 229 -31.04 16.24 18.11
N VAL A 230 -29.86 16.17 17.49
CA VAL A 230 -29.32 17.25 16.65
C VAL A 230 -29.50 16.90 15.18
N ASN A 231 -29.24 17.84 14.27
CA ASN A 231 -29.40 17.66 12.83
C ASN A 231 -28.49 16.55 12.28
N ALA A 232 -28.99 15.32 12.27
CA ALA A 232 -28.24 14.12 11.93
C ALA A 232 -27.71 14.15 10.49
N SER A 233 -28.55 14.60 9.54
CA SER A 233 -28.19 14.68 8.12
C SER A 233 -27.00 15.62 7.89
N LEU A 234 -26.95 16.76 8.59
CA LEU A 234 -25.85 17.73 8.48
C LEU A 234 -24.53 17.09 8.94
N TRP A 235 -24.52 16.49 10.13
CA TRP A 235 -23.31 15.89 10.69
C TRP A 235 -22.86 14.64 9.93
N GLY A 236 -23.81 13.81 9.49
CA GLY A 236 -23.54 12.66 8.64
C GLY A 236 -22.96 13.05 7.28
N LEU A 237 -23.57 14.03 6.60
CA LEU A 237 -23.11 14.51 5.29
C LEU A 237 -21.76 15.22 5.38
N LEU A 238 -21.56 16.05 6.42
CA LEU A 238 -20.27 16.68 6.68
C LEU A 238 -19.17 15.63 6.82
N THR A 239 -19.42 14.58 7.61
CA THR A 239 -18.48 13.46 7.78
C THR A 239 -18.32 12.65 6.50
N LEU A 240 -19.37 12.49 5.69
CA LEU A 240 -19.27 11.79 4.41
C LEU A 240 -18.36 12.51 3.41
N ILE A 241 -18.43 13.84 3.34
CA ILE A 241 -17.63 14.64 2.40
C ILE A 241 -16.20 14.82 2.90
N THR A 242 -16.03 15.07 4.19
CA THR A 242 -14.73 15.48 4.78
C THR A 242 -14.06 14.38 5.60
N ASN A 243 -14.70 13.22 5.77
CA ASN A 243 -14.22 12.06 6.51
C ASN A 243 -13.76 12.40 7.93
N LEU A 244 -12.48 12.13 8.25
CA LEU A 244 -11.90 12.34 9.57
C LEU A 244 -12.02 13.79 10.04
N ALA A 245 -11.94 14.77 9.14
CA ALA A 245 -12.10 16.17 9.52
C ALA A 245 -13.52 16.45 10.05
N GLY A 246 -14.56 15.98 9.35
CA GLY A 246 -15.95 16.11 9.79
C GLY A 246 -16.23 15.35 11.09
N LEU A 247 -15.63 14.17 11.25
CA LEU A 247 -15.66 13.43 12.50
C LEU A 247 -15.06 14.25 13.65
N LEU A 248 -13.87 14.82 13.47
CA LEU A 248 -13.19 15.61 14.50
C LEU A 248 -14.03 16.84 14.90
N VAL A 249 -14.56 17.57 13.92
CA VAL A 249 -15.44 18.72 14.18
C VAL A 249 -16.67 18.29 14.98
N TYR A 250 -17.29 17.16 14.61
CA TYR A 250 -18.43 16.61 15.34
C TYR A 250 -18.07 16.22 16.79
N LEU A 251 -16.92 15.59 17.00
CA LEU A 251 -16.45 15.19 18.32
C LEU A 251 -16.14 16.41 19.21
N ILE A 252 -15.50 17.44 18.67
CA ILE A 252 -15.26 18.71 19.38
C ILE A 252 -16.59 19.37 19.74
N TYR A 253 -17.52 19.45 18.79
CA TYR A 253 -18.85 19.98 19.04
C TYR A 253 -19.57 19.21 20.15
N LYS A 254 -19.51 17.88 20.13
CA LYS A 254 -20.11 17.02 21.17
C LYS A 254 -19.44 17.20 22.54
N GLN A 255 -18.11 17.32 22.60
CA GLN A 255 -17.36 17.53 23.84
C GLN A 255 -17.59 18.91 24.46
N ASN A 256 -17.85 19.92 23.61
CA ASN A 256 -18.12 21.29 24.03
C ASN A 256 -19.56 21.54 24.46
N ASN A 257 -20.43 20.53 24.40
CA ASN A 257 -21.83 20.60 24.79
C ASN A 257 -22.17 19.62 25.93
N LEU A 258 -23.36 19.77 26.52
CA LEU A 258 -23.85 18.92 27.61
C LEU A 258 -24.98 18.00 27.09
N ILE A 259 -25.03 16.75 27.56
CA ILE A 259 -26.08 15.80 27.20
C ILE A 259 -27.13 15.80 28.30
N CYS A 260 -28.39 16.07 27.97
CA CYS A 260 -29.50 16.02 28.92
C CYS A 260 -29.66 14.60 29.49
N PHE A 261 -29.58 14.46 30.81
CA PHE A 261 -29.67 13.16 31.50
C PHE A 261 -31.05 12.50 31.36
N LYS A 262 -32.12 13.28 31.16
CA LYS A 262 -33.49 12.74 31.03
C LYS A 262 -33.79 12.24 29.61
N CYS A 263 -33.46 13.03 28.60
CA CYS A 263 -33.92 12.76 27.23
C CYS A 263 -32.80 12.50 26.20
N GLY A 264 -31.53 12.64 26.59
CA GLY A 264 -30.37 12.39 25.74
C GLY A 264 -30.06 13.48 24.72
N ALA A 265 -30.83 14.58 24.67
CA ALA A 265 -30.58 15.68 23.75
C ALA A 265 -29.24 16.38 24.07
N LEU A 266 -28.46 16.70 23.03
CA LEU A 266 -27.28 17.55 23.17
C LEU A 266 -27.72 19.01 23.30
N GLN A 267 -27.16 19.72 24.27
CA GLN A 267 -27.56 21.06 24.69
C GLN A 267 -26.32 21.94 24.87
N SER A 268 -26.49 23.24 24.72
CA SER A 268 -25.43 24.18 25.07
C SER A 268 -25.04 24.02 26.54
N LYS A 269 -23.76 24.11 26.85
CA LYS A 269 -23.28 24.18 28.24
C LYS A 269 -23.86 25.38 29.00
N PHE A 270 -24.35 26.39 28.28
CA PHE A 270 -24.95 27.62 28.81
C PHE A 270 -26.49 27.60 28.85
N SER A 271 -27.14 26.44 28.74
CA SER A 271 -28.60 26.33 28.88
C SER A 271 -28.99 25.88 30.28
N SER A 272 -29.90 26.60 30.95
CA SER A 272 -30.46 26.19 32.26
C SER A 272 -31.43 25.01 32.14
N PHE A 273 -32.26 25.02 31.09
CA PHE A 273 -33.26 23.97 30.82
C PHE A 273 -33.00 23.32 29.47
N CYS A 274 -33.37 22.04 29.36
CA CYS A 274 -33.30 21.32 28.10
C CYS A 274 -34.39 21.81 27.13
N SER A 275 -33.99 22.29 25.96
CA SER A 275 -34.92 22.75 24.91
C SER A 275 -35.82 21.65 24.35
N ASN A 276 -35.47 20.37 24.55
CA ASN A 276 -36.24 19.24 24.05
C ASN A 276 -37.24 18.67 25.07
N CYS A 277 -36.97 18.74 26.38
CA CYS A 277 -37.81 18.08 27.39
C CYS A 277 -38.12 18.91 28.63
N GLY A 278 -37.64 20.16 28.69
CA GLY A 278 -37.89 21.11 29.78
C GLY A 278 -37.21 20.79 31.12
N THR A 279 -36.44 19.71 31.21
CA THR A 279 -35.74 19.36 32.46
C THR A 279 -34.59 20.32 32.72
N GLU A 280 -34.46 20.76 33.98
CA GLU A 280 -33.33 21.55 34.44
C GLU A 280 -32.04 20.73 34.30
N ILE A 281 -31.06 21.29 33.59
CA ILE A 281 -29.80 20.62 33.24
C ILE A 281 -28.58 21.33 33.82
N ASN A 282 -28.74 22.58 34.25
CA ASN A 282 -27.73 23.33 35.00
C ASN A 282 -28.42 24.07 36.14
N GLU A 283 -27.70 24.17 37.25
CA GLU A 283 -28.19 24.84 38.45
C GLU A 283 -28.20 26.36 38.27
N SER A 284 -28.98 27.01 39.12
CA SER A 284 -29.04 28.47 39.20
C SER A 284 -28.52 28.96 40.54
N CYS A 285 -27.87 30.12 40.54
CA CYS A 285 -27.35 30.75 41.73
C CYS A 285 -28.51 31.04 42.72
N PRO A 286 -28.40 30.62 43.99
CA PRO A 286 -29.47 30.83 44.97
C PRO A 286 -29.69 32.32 45.30
N HIS A 287 -28.69 33.18 45.09
CA HIS A 287 -28.76 34.61 45.43
C HIS A 287 -29.34 35.46 44.30
N CYS A 288 -28.88 35.27 43.05
CA CYS A 288 -29.26 36.13 41.92
C CYS A 288 -29.93 35.39 40.76
N GLN A 289 -30.19 34.09 40.92
CA GLN A 289 -30.80 33.20 39.93
C GLN A 289 -30.05 33.14 38.58
N ALA A 290 -28.81 33.63 38.54
CA ALA A 290 -27.95 33.48 37.37
C ALA A 290 -27.57 32.02 37.19
N MET A 291 -27.52 31.56 35.95
CA MET A 291 -27.04 30.22 35.64
C MET A 291 -25.61 30.02 36.14
N ILE A 292 -25.35 28.86 36.76
CA ILE A 292 -24.03 28.44 37.22
C ILE A 292 -23.63 27.14 36.53
N SER A 293 -22.34 27.03 36.19
CA SER A 293 -21.78 25.82 35.57
C SER A 293 -21.32 24.85 36.65
N LYS A 294 -21.38 23.55 36.34
CA LYS A 294 -20.87 22.50 37.22
C LYS A 294 -19.34 22.66 37.40
N GLY A 295 -18.92 23.13 38.57
CA GLY A 295 -17.52 23.43 38.89
C GLY A 295 -17.25 24.89 39.28
N ASP A 296 -18.23 25.78 39.11
CA ASP A 296 -18.10 27.17 39.54
C ASP A 296 -18.01 27.26 41.08
N ILE A 297 -16.98 27.93 41.58
CA ILE A 297 -16.79 28.17 43.03
C ILE A 297 -17.55 29.42 43.47
N TYR A 298 -17.66 30.40 42.58
CA TYR A 298 -18.34 31.69 42.79
C TYR A 298 -19.28 31.97 41.62
N CYS A 299 -20.42 32.62 41.90
CA CYS A 299 -21.32 33.08 40.85
C CYS A 299 -20.66 34.19 40.02
N THR A 300 -20.57 34.00 38.71
CA THR A 300 -20.01 34.99 37.76
C THR A 300 -20.82 36.28 37.67
N ARG A 301 -22.07 36.30 38.13
CA ARG A 301 -22.95 37.48 38.09
C ARG A 301 -22.96 38.29 39.39
N CYS A 302 -23.03 37.64 40.55
CA CYS A 302 -23.15 38.33 41.85
C CYS A 302 -21.98 38.09 42.81
N GLY A 303 -21.01 37.23 42.45
CA GLY A 303 -19.84 36.94 43.29
C GLY A 303 -20.08 36.05 44.50
N VAL A 304 -21.32 35.58 44.75
CA VAL A 304 -21.61 34.72 45.91
C VAL A 304 -20.90 33.36 45.78
N LYS A 305 -20.34 32.86 46.88
CA LYS A 305 -19.71 31.54 46.96
C LYS A 305 -20.78 30.44 46.87
N LEU A 306 -20.62 29.49 45.95
CA LEU A 306 -21.63 28.47 45.64
C LEU A 306 -21.52 27.20 46.52
N GLY A 307 -20.37 27.00 47.16
CA GLY A 307 -20.03 25.78 47.91
C GLY A 307 -20.74 25.56 49.25
N GLU A 308 -21.38 26.57 49.84
CA GLU A 308 -22.08 26.42 51.14
C GLU A 308 -23.60 26.17 51.01
N ILE A 309 -24.20 26.44 49.84
CA ILE A 309 -25.65 26.41 49.67
C ILE A 309 -26.13 25.12 48.96
N LEU A 310 -25.27 24.48 48.15
CA LEU A 310 -25.62 23.29 47.37
C LEU A 310 -25.45 21.96 48.13
N GLY A 311 -24.93 21.99 49.37
CA GLY A 311 -24.75 20.81 50.24
C GLY A 311 -25.84 20.63 51.31
N GLY A 312 -26.82 21.52 51.38
CA GLY A 312 -27.78 21.63 52.48
C GLY A 312 -29.18 21.08 52.19
N ASN A 313 -29.31 19.89 51.59
CA ASN A 313 -30.53 19.08 51.71
C ASN A 313 -30.25 17.62 51.32
N LYS A 314 -29.47 16.93 52.16
CA LYS A 314 -29.71 15.52 52.45
C LYS A 314 -30.47 15.46 53.77
N LYS A 315 -31.79 15.34 53.69
CA LYS A 315 -32.62 14.65 54.67
C LYS A 315 -33.50 13.67 53.91
#